data_AF-A0ABD1NMK1-F1
#
_entry.id   AF-A0ABD1NMK1-F1
#
_cell.length_a   1.000
_cell.length_b   1.000
_cell.length_c   1.000
_cell.angle_alpha   90.00
_cell.angle_beta   90.00
_cell.angle_gamma   90.00
#
_symmetry.space_group_name_H-M   'P 1'
#
loop_
_entity.id
_entity.type
_entity.pdbx_description
1 polymer ?
#
loop_
_entity_poly.entity_id
_entity_poly.type
_entity_poly.pdbx_seq_one_letter_code
_entity_poly.pdbx_strand_id
1 'polypeptide(L)'
;MIPIFVTLAAFVFAILALKSYNIHIAIMAVTFYDLSSASGLKKLDEYLLSRSYITGYQASKDDLTVYAALPTVPSDEYVNVSRWYKHIDALLRISGVSGEGSGVTVEGSLVAEPVATPPAADTKASCCG
;
A
#
# COMPACT_ATOMS: atom_id res chain seq x y z
N MET A 1 25.60 25.27 -38.57
CA MET A 1 26.11 25.30 -37.18
C MET A 1 24.93 25.67 -36.29
N ILE A 2 24.12 24.68 -35.88
CA ILE A 2 23.01 24.93 -34.96
C ILE A 2 23.64 25.35 -33.63
N PRO A 3 23.33 26.53 -33.08
CA PRO A 3 24.07 27.07 -31.95
C PRO A 3 23.85 26.17 -30.73
N ILE A 4 24.94 25.74 -30.13
CA ILE A 4 25.03 24.87 -28.94
C ILE A 4 24.08 25.32 -27.82
N PHE A 5 23.80 26.63 -27.75
CA PHE A 5 22.85 27.26 -26.82
C PHE A 5 21.39 26.76 -26.96
N VAL A 6 20.92 26.44 -28.17
CA VAL A 6 19.54 25.95 -28.39
C VAL A 6 19.39 24.52 -27.86
N THR A 7 20.41 23.67 -28.07
CA THR A 7 20.41 22.30 -27.56
C THR A 7 20.52 22.25 -26.03
N LEU A 8 21.32 23.13 -25.44
CA LEU A 8 21.45 23.22 -23.98
C LEU A 8 20.15 23.71 -23.33
N ALA A 9 19.49 24.72 -23.91
CA ALA A 9 18.19 25.20 -23.42
C ALA A 9 17.10 24.12 -23.51
N ALA A 10 17.05 23.36 -24.61
CA ALA A 10 16.13 22.24 -24.77
C ALA A 10 16.41 21.11 -23.76
N PHE A 11 17.67 20.83 -23.46
CA PHE A 11 18.06 19.81 -22.47
C PHE A 11 17.69 20.22 -21.04
N VAL A 12 17.90 21.49 -20.68
CA VAL A 12 17.45 22.04 -19.39
C VAL A 12 15.92 22.00 -19.29
N PHE A 13 15.20 22.36 -20.35
CA PHE A 13 13.74 22.29 -20.37
C PHE A 13 13.24 20.85 -20.26
N ALA A 14 13.89 19.89 -20.91
CA ALA A 14 13.56 18.47 -20.79
C ALA A 14 13.81 17.95 -19.36
N ILE A 15 14.91 18.33 -18.71
CA ILE A 15 15.18 17.97 -17.30
C ILE A 15 14.14 18.59 -16.37
N LEU A 16 13.78 19.87 -16.57
CA LEU A 16 12.76 20.55 -15.76
C LEU A 16 11.37 19.93 -15.97
N ALA A 17 11.01 19.59 -17.21
CA ALA A 17 9.76 18.89 -17.53
C ALA A 17 9.73 17.48 -16.93
N LEU A 18 10.82 16.71 -17.04
CA LEU A 18 10.95 15.40 -16.41
C LEU A 18 10.85 15.50 -14.89
N LYS A 19 11.51 16.46 -14.26
CA LYS A 19 11.47 16.63 -12.80
C LYS A 19 10.10 17.13 -12.33
N SER A 20 9.46 18.01 -13.07
CA SER A 20 8.10 18.48 -12.81
C SER A 20 7.06 17.35 -12.94
N TYR A 21 7.20 16.52 -13.99
CA TYR A 21 6.37 15.34 -14.20
C TYR A 21 6.55 14.32 -13.07
N ASN A 22 7.80 14.02 -12.68
CA ASN A 22 8.10 13.11 -11.56
C ASN A 22 7.60 13.63 -10.20
N ILE A 23 7.60 14.95 -9.98
CA ILE A 23 7.03 15.55 -8.77
C ILE A 23 5.49 15.45 -8.77
N HIS A 24 4.82 15.61 -9.90
CA HIS A 24 3.36 15.46 -9.99
C HIS A 24 2.90 14.03 -9.69
N ILE A 25 3.58 13.01 -10.23
CA ILE A 25 3.26 11.61 -9.91
C ILE A 25 3.51 11.30 -8.42
N ALA A 26 4.54 11.85 -7.79
CA ALA A 26 4.78 11.66 -6.35
C ALA A 26 3.69 12.28 -5.45
N ILE A 27 2.95 13.32 -5.89
CA ILE A 27 1.86 13.94 -5.12
C ILE A 27 0.56 13.11 -5.19
N MET A 28 0.43 12.20 -6.17
CA MET A 28 -0.75 11.33 -6.33
C MET A 28 -0.61 9.97 -5.64
N ALA A 29 0.55 9.67 -5.04
CA ALA A 29 0.79 8.41 -4.36
C ALA A 29 -0.05 8.31 -3.08
N VAL A 30 -0.82 7.22 -2.96
CA VAL A 30 -1.63 6.94 -1.77
C VAL A 30 -0.83 6.07 -0.79
N THR A 31 -1.01 6.30 0.51
CA THR A 31 -0.40 5.50 1.56
C THR A 31 -1.49 4.76 2.34
N PHE A 32 -1.36 3.44 2.44
CA PHE A 32 -2.19 2.61 3.32
C PHE A 32 -1.37 2.14 4.51
N TYR A 33 -2.03 2.03 5.66
CA TYR A 33 -1.42 1.61 6.91
C TYR A 33 -2.09 0.33 7.39
N ASP A 34 -1.29 -0.64 7.80
CA ASP A 34 -1.72 -1.84 8.52
C ASP A 34 -2.88 -2.59 7.87
N LEU A 35 -2.69 -3.04 6.63
CA LEU A 35 -3.71 -3.79 5.90
C LEU A 35 -4.01 -5.18 6.50
N SER A 36 -3.28 -5.59 7.53
CA SER A 36 -3.56 -6.76 8.36
C SER A 36 -4.62 -6.52 9.44
N SER A 37 -4.93 -5.27 9.78
CA SER A 37 -5.91 -4.96 10.83
C SER A 37 -7.27 -4.54 10.28
N ALA A 38 -8.30 -4.67 11.11
CA ALA A 38 -9.65 -4.26 10.76
C ALA A 38 -9.75 -2.76 10.43
N SER A 39 -8.99 -1.90 11.12
CA SER A 39 -8.97 -0.48 10.84
C SER A 39 -8.31 -0.16 9.50
N GLY A 40 -7.20 -0.83 9.16
CA GLY A 40 -6.54 -0.68 7.86
C GLY A 40 -7.42 -1.19 6.71
N LEU A 41 -8.04 -2.35 6.87
CA LEU A 41 -9.00 -2.89 5.91
C LEU A 41 -10.21 -1.98 5.71
N LYS A 42 -10.75 -1.41 6.78
CA LYS A 42 -11.85 -0.44 6.68
C LYS A 42 -11.44 0.81 5.89
N LYS A 43 -10.21 1.30 6.07
CA LYS A 43 -9.70 2.45 5.31
C LYS A 43 -9.55 2.13 3.84
N LEU A 44 -9.06 0.95 3.51
CA LEU A 44 -8.99 0.48 2.13
C LEU A 44 -10.38 0.31 1.52
N ASP A 45 -11.36 -0.20 2.28
CA ASP A 45 -12.75 -0.35 1.83
C ASP A 45 -13.39 1.00 1.49
N GLU A 46 -13.26 1.99 2.40
CA GLU A 46 -13.73 3.36 2.20
C GLU A 46 -13.07 4.00 0.95
N TYR A 47 -11.78 3.73 0.72
CA TYR A 47 -11.07 4.22 -0.46
C TYR A 47 -11.62 3.61 -1.76
N LEU A 48 -11.87 2.30 -1.77
CA LEU A 48 -12.39 1.54 -2.92
C LEU A 48 -13.90 1.69 -3.13
N LEU A 49 -14.61 2.41 -2.25
CA LEU A 49 -16.02 2.71 -2.44
C LEU A 49 -16.27 3.54 -3.71
N SER A 50 -15.37 4.48 -4.00
CA SER A 50 -15.45 5.35 -5.19
C SER A 50 -14.53 4.93 -6.33
N ARG A 51 -13.81 3.81 -6.18
CA ARG A 51 -12.69 3.43 -7.06
C ARG A 51 -12.74 1.94 -7.39
N SER A 52 -12.42 1.63 -8.64
CA SER A 52 -12.32 0.23 -9.09
C SER A 52 -10.91 -0.34 -8.96
N TYR A 53 -9.89 0.52 -8.85
CA TYR A 53 -8.47 0.17 -8.75
C TYR A 53 -7.78 1.13 -7.78
N ILE A 54 -6.58 0.79 -7.31
CA ILE A 54 -5.79 1.65 -6.42
C ILE A 54 -5.44 2.97 -7.11
N THR A 55 -5.06 2.87 -8.38
CA THR A 55 -4.69 3.98 -9.24
C THR A 55 -5.32 3.84 -10.62
N GLY A 56 -5.80 4.96 -11.18
CA GLY A 56 -6.34 5.00 -12.54
C GLY A 56 -7.64 4.21 -12.71
N TYR A 57 -7.86 3.72 -13.94
CA TYR A 57 -9.10 3.03 -14.35
C TYR A 57 -8.85 1.61 -14.88
N GLN A 58 -7.64 1.10 -14.73
CA GLN A 58 -7.23 -0.24 -15.13
C GLN A 58 -6.31 -0.82 -14.05
N ALA A 59 -6.21 -2.14 -13.97
CA ALA A 59 -5.32 -2.80 -13.04
C ALA A 59 -3.87 -2.37 -13.29
N SER A 60 -3.17 -2.03 -12.21
CA SER A 60 -1.83 -1.46 -12.23
C SER A 60 -0.90 -2.14 -11.23
N LYS A 61 0.39 -1.81 -11.28
CA LYS A 61 1.36 -2.26 -10.27
C LYS A 61 0.96 -1.89 -8.85
N ASP A 62 0.26 -0.77 -8.66
CA ASP A 62 -0.21 -0.37 -7.32
C ASP A 62 -1.24 -1.37 -6.78
N ASP A 63 -2.12 -1.89 -7.64
CA ASP A 63 -3.07 -2.94 -7.24
C ASP A 63 -2.34 -4.21 -6.80
N LEU A 64 -1.26 -4.59 -7.49
CA LEU A 64 -0.45 -5.74 -7.11
C LEU A 64 0.23 -5.55 -5.75
N THR A 65 0.76 -4.35 -5.49
CA THR A 65 1.42 -4.02 -4.22
C THR A 65 0.44 -4.12 -3.06
N VAL A 66 -0.76 -3.53 -3.19
CA VAL A 66 -1.80 -3.61 -2.16
C VAL A 66 -2.32 -5.04 -2.02
N TYR A 67 -2.49 -5.76 -3.14
CA TYR A 67 -2.96 -7.15 -3.15
C TYR A 67 -2.00 -8.06 -2.41
N ALA A 68 -0.69 -7.93 -2.67
CA ALA A 68 0.35 -8.72 -2.02
C ALA A 68 0.52 -8.39 -0.53
N ALA A 69 0.11 -7.20 -0.10
CA ALA A 69 0.15 -6.78 1.30
C ALA A 69 -1.02 -7.34 2.14
N LEU A 70 -2.05 -7.91 1.50
CA LEU A 70 -3.15 -8.57 2.20
C LEU A 70 -2.75 -10.01 2.55
N PRO A 71 -2.71 -10.39 3.85
CA PRO A 71 -2.21 -11.70 4.26
C PRO A 71 -3.19 -12.84 3.95
N THR A 72 -4.48 -12.52 3.83
CA THR A 72 -5.56 -13.49 3.59
C THR A 72 -6.63 -12.88 2.69
N VAL A 73 -7.50 -13.74 2.17
CA VAL A 73 -8.69 -13.29 1.41
C VAL A 73 -9.56 -12.42 2.32
N PRO A 74 -9.87 -11.17 1.92
CA PRO A 74 -10.70 -10.26 2.71
C PRO A 74 -12.11 -10.83 2.95
N SER A 75 -12.64 -10.60 4.15
CA SER A 75 -14.03 -10.93 4.49
C SER A 75 -15.00 -10.15 3.60
N ASP A 76 -16.14 -10.76 3.28
CA ASP A 76 -17.23 -10.12 2.55
C ASP A 76 -17.91 -8.97 3.32
N GLU A 77 -17.57 -8.76 4.61
CA GLU A 77 -17.92 -7.56 5.37
C GLU A 77 -17.32 -6.29 4.76
N TYR A 78 -16.10 -6.38 4.20
CA TYR A 78 -15.45 -5.31 3.46
C TYR A 78 -15.79 -5.44 1.97
N VAL A 79 -17.04 -5.10 1.63
CA VAL A 79 -17.63 -5.37 0.31
C VAL A 79 -16.79 -4.82 -0.84
N ASN A 80 -16.23 -3.61 -0.69
CA ASN A 80 -15.44 -2.97 -1.75
C ASN A 80 -14.08 -3.62 -1.90
N VAL A 81 -13.43 -3.97 -0.78
CA VAL A 81 -12.14 -4.70 -0.79
C VAL A 81 -12.33 -6.11 -1.36
N SER A 82 -13.36 -6.85 -0.91
CA SER A 82 -13.65 -8.21 -1.39
C SER A 82 -13.91 -8.23 -2.89
N ARG A 83 -14.74 -7.30 -3.40
CA ARG A 83 -14.98 -7.14 -4.85
C ARG A 83 -13.68 -6.89 -5.61
N TRP A 84 -12.89 -5.92 -5.17
CA TRP A 84 -11.63 -5.56 -5.81
C TRP A 84 -10.63 -6.72 -5.78
N TYR A 85 -10.44 -7.38 -4.64
CA TYR A 85 -9.52 -8.51 -4.47
C TYR A 85 -9.85 -9.66 -5.42
N LYS A 86 -11.13 -10.08 -5.48
CA LYS A 86 -11.59 -11.15 -6.39
C LYS A 86 -11.35 -10.78 -7.85
N HIS A 87 -11.53 -9.51 -8.20
CA HIS A 87 -11.26 -9.02 -9.56
C HIS A 87 -9.77 -9.06 -9.91
N ILE A 88 -8.90 -8.58 -9.03
CA ILE A 88 -7.44 -8.63 -9.24
C ILE A 88 -6.93 -10.08 -9.29
N ASP A 89 -7.39 -10.95 -8.39
CA ASP A 89 -7.04 -12.38 -8.42
C ASP A 89 -7.44 -13.05 -9.74
N ALA A 90 -8.65 -12.78 -10.22
CA ALA A 90 -9.11 -13.28 -11.52
C ALA A 90 -8.21 -12.80 -12.67
N LEU A 91 -7.89 -11.50 -12.71
CA LEU A 91 -6.99 -10.92 -13.72
C LEU A 91 -5.61 -11.59 -13.69
N LEU A 92 -5.03 -11.80 -12.52
CA LEU A 92 -3.76 -12.48 -12.35
C LEU A 92 -3.76 -13.91 -12.91
N ARG A 93 -4.89 -14.62 -12.78
CA ARG A 93 -5.04 -15.99 -13.29
C ARG A 93 -5.22 -16.07 -14.81
N ILE A 94 -5.81 -15.06 -15.44
CA ILE A 94 -6.26 -15.15 -16.85
C ILE A 94 -5.44 -14.31 -17.84
N SER A 95 -4.88 -13.18 -17.41
CA SER A 95 -4.26 -12.21 -18.34
C SER A 95 -3.09 -11.42 -17.76
N GLY A 96 -2.89 -11.45 -16.44
CA GLY A 96 -1.88 -10.65 -15.76
C GLY A 96 -2.26 -9.17 -15.63
N VAL A 97 -1.38 -8.39 -14.98
CA VAL A 97 -1.54 -6.95 -14.77
C VAL A 97 -0.33 -6.24 -15.35
N SER A 98 -0.55 -5.31 -16.28
CA SER A 98 0.51 -4.60 -17.01
C SER A 98 0.47 -3.07 -16.84
N GLY A 99 -0.55 -2.52 -16.18
CA GLY A 99 -0.67 -1.06 -16.01
C GLY A 99 0.44 -0.49 -15.11
N GLU A 100 0.98 0.66 -15.49
CA GLU A 100 1.92 1.39 -14.64
C GLU A 100 1.16 2.07 -13.49
N GLY A 101 1.65 1.91 -12.27
CA GLY A 101 1.10 2.57 -11.08
C GLY A 101 1.58 4.02 -10.96
N SER A 102 0.91 4.81 -10.11
CA SER A 102 1.41 6.13 -9.68
C SER A 102 2.36 6.00 -8.48
N GLY A 103 2.42 4.83 -7.86
CA GLY A 103 3.16 4.56 -6.64
C GLY A 103 2.19 4.45 -5.46
N VAL A 104 2.32 3.37 -4.71
CA VAL A 104 1.58 3.14 -3.46
C VAL A 104 2.55 2.71 -2.38
N THR A 105 2.40 3.27 -1.19
CA THR A 105 3.16 2.85 -0.01
C THR A 105 2.22 2.09 0.92
N VAL A 106 2.61 0.89 1.34
CA VAL A 106 1.92 0.15 2.39
C VAL A 106 2.85 0.05 3.60
N GLU A 107 2.48 0.71 4.68
CA GLU A 107 3.26 0.69 5.92
C GLU A 107 2.66 -0.32 6.91
N GLY A 108 3.48 -1.26 7.39
CA GLY A 108 3.08 -2.23 8.41
C GLY A 108 3.11 -1.61 9.81
N SER A 109 2.05 -1.79 10.59
CA SER A 109 2.00 -1.34 11.98
C SER A 109 2.84 -2.27 12.86
N LEU A 110 4.02 -1.80 13.26
CA LEU A 110 4.78 -2.41 14.36
C LEU A 110 4.22 -1.84 15.66
N VAL A 111 3.12 -2.42 16.15
CA VAL A 111 2.84 -2.38 17.58
C VAL A 111 3.45 -3.64 18.17
N ALA A 112 4.67 -3.49 18.70
CA ALA A 112 5.19 -4.41 19.68
C ALA A 112 4.22 -4.38 20.88
N GLU A 113 3.52 -5.48 21.12
CA GLU A 113 2.80 -5.66 22.38
C GLU A 113 3.81 -5.55 23.53
N PRO A 114 3.59 -4.67 24.53
CA PRO A 114 4.32 -4.78 25.78
C PRO A 114 3.85 -6.08 26.45
N VAL A 115 4.69 -7.11 26.35
CA VAL A 115 4.55 -8.35 27.13
C VAL A 115 4.34 -7.98 28.59
N ALA A 116 3.11 -8.18 29.06
CA ALA A 116 2.75 -8.04 30.46
C ALA A 116 3.52 -9.10 31.25
N THR A 117 4.42 -8.64 32.11
CA THR A 117 5.09 -9.44 33.13
C THR A 117 4.07 -9.93 34.16
N PRO A 118 3.97 -11.23 34.47
CA PRO A 118 3.39 -11.66 35.74
C PRO A 118 4.43 -11.51 36.87
N PRO A 119 4.07 -10.90 38.00
CA PRO A 119 4.95 -10.81 39.17
C PRO A 119 5.07 -12.17 39.87
N ALA A 120 6.30 -12.68 40.00
CA ALA A 120 6.58 -13.77 40.94
C ALA A 120 6.60 -13.18 42.36
N ALA A 121 5.48 -13.33 43.08
CA ALA A 121 5.42 -13.04 44.50
C ALA A 121 6.07 -14.19 45.27
N ASP A 122 7.12 -13.85 46.02
CA ASP A 122 7.68 -14.66 47.11
C ASP A 122 6.60 -14.99 48.14
N THR A 123 6.54 -16.24 48.60
CA THR A 123 5.90 -16.58 49.89
C THR A 123 6.81 -17.49 50.69
N LYS A 124 7.18 -16.99 51.86
CA LYS A 124 8.04 -17.58 52.87
C LYS A 124 7.23 -18.43 53.86
N ALA A 125 7.81 -19.59 54.20
CA ALA A 125 7.78 -20.35 55.47
C ALA A 125 6.58 -21.25 55.87
N SER A 126 6.95 -22.51 56.18
CA SER A 126 6.78 -23.23 57.47
C SER A 126 5.80 -24.41 57.58
N CYS A 127 6.37 -25.50 58.14
CA CYS A 127 5.83 -26.57 59.01
C CYS A 127 5.34 -27.92 58.46
N CYS A 128 5.72 -28.94 59.27
CA CYS A 128 5.24 -30.32 59.44
C CYS A 128 6.00 -31.41 58.65
N GLY A 129 6.63 -32.42 59.28
CA GLY A 129 6.78 -32.75 60.71
C GLY A 129 7.87 -33.81 60.92
#